data_AF-A0A950UAT1-F1
#
_entry.id   AF-A0A950UAT1-F1
#
_cell.length_a   1.000
_cell.length_b   1.000
_cell.length_c   1.000
_cell.angle_alpha   90.00
_cell.angle_beta   90.00
_cell.angle_gamma   90.00
#
_symmetry.space_group_name_H-M   'P 1'
#
loop_
_entity.id
_entity.type
_entity.pdbx_description
1 polymer ?
#
loop_
_entity_poly.entity_id
_entity_poly.type
_entity_poly.pdbx_seq_one_letter_code
_entity_poly.pdbx_strand_id
1 'polypeptide(L)'
;QWAVGRVCLASTIGVYAGTFDQPSPLSEDLPLPLAASAPLSIPTVKRSAELLASFVGARADFEVINMRFSAIWGPLGRKQSPFFIAPAMIHAAVSGRAAEFDPRQQNRYAADGIDLCYVKDCARAVALLQTRGTLAHTTYNVGSGRATSNAELLAAIAEHVPGARPTLSEGRDPNGPGGDTYLDIGRLQRDTGYQPEYTTDRAVADYITWLRAGNDR
;
A
#
# COMPACT_ATOMS: atom_id res chain seq x y z
N GLN A 1 -21.91 -26.69 9.08
CA GLN A 1 -21.99 -25.26 8.69
C GLN A 1 -20.91 -24.51 9.46
N TRP A 2 -20.09 -23.68 8.80
CA TRP A 2 -18.79 -23.20 9.35
C TRP A 2 -18.86 -22.02 10.34
N ALA A 3 -20.05 -21.56 10.75
CA ALA A 3 -20.27 -20.52 11.78
C ALA A 3 -19.32 -19.29 11.69
N VAL A 4 -19.05 -18.83 10.47
CA VAL A 4 -18.13 -17.70 10.22
C VAL A 4 -18.83 -16.41 10.63
N GLY A 5 -18.27 -15.67 11.60
CA GLY A 5 -18.83 -14.40 12.07
C GLY A 5 -18.37 -13.16 11.28
N ARG A 6 -17.19 -13.20 10.64
CA ARG A 6 -16.63 -12.08 9.87
C ARG A 6 -15.76 -12.54 8.70
N VAL A 7 -15.91 -11.86 7.58
CA VAL A 7 -15.07 -11.98 6.38
C VAL A 7 -14.41 -10.64 6.08
N CYS A 8 -13.07 -10.60 6.14
CA CYS A 8 -12.28 -9.44 5.72
C CYS A 8 -11.86 -9.58 4.25
N LEU A 9 -12.37 -8.70 3.39
CA LEU A 9 -12.09 -8.69 1.96
C LEU A 9 -10.91 -7.76 1.66
N ALA A 10 -9.87 -8.31 1.02
CA ALA A 10 -8.76 -7.50 0.53
C ALA A 10 -9.16 -6.72 -0.74
N SER A 11 -9.28 -5.41 -0.62
CA SER A 11 -9.44 -4.44 -1.70
C SER A 11 -8.12 -3.69 -1.95
N THR A 12 -8.15 -2.50 -2.56
CA THR A 12 -6.94 -1.77 -2.97
C THR A 12 -7.20 -0.26 -3.06
N ILE A 13 -6.18 0.55 -2.81
CA ILE A 13 -6.15 1.98 -3.13
C ILE A 13 -6.51 2.27 -4.60
N GLY A 14 -6.30 1.32 -5.51
CA GLY A 14 -6.66 1.48 -6.90
C GLY A 14 -8.16 1.71 -7.15
N VAL A 15 -9.06 1.37 -6.21
CA VAL A 15 -10.51 1.65 -6.36
C VAL A 15 -10.82 3.15 -6.39
N TYR A 16 -9.89 3.99 -5.94
CA TYR A 16 -9.93 5.44 -6.05
C TYR A 16 -9.43 5.96 -7.41
N ALA A 17 -9.04 5.08 -8.34
CA ALA A 17 -8.63 5.51 -9.67
C ALA A 17 -9.75 6.30 -10.36
N GLY A 18 -9.39 7.46 -10.90
CA GLY A 18 -10.34 8.45 -11.43
C GLY A 18 -10.78 9.51 -10.43
N THR A 19 -10.28 9.47 -9.19
CA THR A 19 -10.43 10.55 -8.19
C THR A 19 -9.08 11.08 -7.69
N PHE A 20 -7.98 10.76 -8.37
CA PHE A 20 -6.63 11.20 -7.97
C PHE A 20 -6.32 12.66 -8.32
N ASP A 21 -7.26 13.34 -8.99
CA ASP A 21 -7.31 14.80 -9.10
C ASP A 21 -7.71 15.47 -7.78
N GLN A 22 -8.37 14.73 -6.88
CA GLN A 22 -8.71 15.20 -5.54
C GLN A 22 -7.46 15.22 -4.65
N PRO A 23 -7.33 16.22 -3.77
CA PRO A 23 -6.22 16.27 -2.82
C PRO A 23 -6.28 15.10 -1.84
N SER A 24 -5.11 14.51 -1.57
CA SER A 24 -4.96 13.53 -0.48
C SER A 24 -4.97 14.23 0.89
N PRO A 25 -5.34 13.54 1.98
CA PRO A 25 -5.60 12.09 2.05
C PRO A 25 -6.96 11.67 1.46
N LEU A 26 -6.98 10.52 0.80
CA LEU A 26 -8.21 9.92 0.27
C LEU A 26 -9.00 9.21 1.36
N SER A 27 -10.23 9.63 1.60
CA SER A 27 -11.13 9.05 2.60
C SER A 27 -11.97 7.90 2.06
N GLU A 28 -12.44 6.99 2.92
CA GLU A 28 -13.38 5.92 2.58
C GLU A 28 -14.73 6.42 2.07
N ASP A 29 -15.12 7.65 2.42
CA ASP A 29 -16.36 8.29 2.00
C ASP A 29 -16.27 9.00 0.63
N LEU A 30 -15.07 9.05 0.03
CA LEU A 30 -14.90 9.67 -1.28
C LEU A 30 -15.76 8.95 -2.33
N PRO A 31 -16.62 9.64 -3.07
CA PRO A 31 -17.43 9.03 -4.12
C PRO A 31 -16.54 8.41 -5.20
N LEU A 32 -16.73 7.12 -5.47
CA LEU A 32 -15.92 6.39 -6.44
C LEU A 32 -16.60 6.39 -7.83
N PRO A 33 -15.85 6.65 -8.92
CA PRO A 33 -16.36 6.58 -10.27
C PRO A 33 -16.93 5.19 -10.58
N LEU A 34 -18.07 5.18 -11.27
CA LEU A 34 -18.69 3.93 -11.75
C LEU A 34 -18.05 3.39 -13.03
N ALA A 35 -17.31 4.23 -13.76
CA ALA A 35 -16.66 3.86 -15.00
C ALA A 35 -15.36 3.07 -14.74
N ALA A 36 -15.11 2.04 -15.56
CA ALA A 36 -13.82 1.37 -15.55
C ALA A 36 -12.75 2.32 -16.10
N SER A 37 -11.73 2.62 -15.30
CA SER A 37 -10.64 3.52 -15.70
C SER A 37 -9.59 2.87 -16.63
N ALA A 38 -9.71 1.57 -16.95
CA ALA A 38 -8.82 0.85 -17.89
C ALA A 38 -9.41 -0.52 -18.33
N PRO A 39 -9.00 -1.07 -19.50
CA PRO A 39 -9.56 -2.32 -20.08
C PRO A 39 -9.25 -3.63 -19.32
N LEU A 40 -8.36 -3.61 -18.32
CA LEU A 40 -8.14 -4.69 -17.35
C LEU A 40 -7.82 -4.04 -16.02
N SER A 41 -8.73 -4.12 -15.05
CA SER A 41 -8.62 -3.26 -13.87
C SER A 41 -8.88 -4.10 -12.63
N ILE A 42 -7.80 -4.59 -12.01
CA ILE A 42 -7.81 -5.10 -10.63
C ILE A 42 -8.70 -4.20 -9.74
N PRO A 43 -8.63 -2.85 -9.82
CA PRO A 43 -9.55 -1.98 -9.10
C PRO A 43 -11.03 -2.23 -9.37
N THR A 44 -11.44 -2.38 -10.63
CA THR A 44 -12.83 -2.63 -11.01
C THR A 44 -13.33 -3.95 -10.42
N VAL A 45 -12.53 -5.02 -10.53
CA VAL A 45 -12.90 -6.32 -9.93
C VAL A 45 -12.96 -6.24 -8.40
N LYS A 46 -11.99 -5.57 -7.76
CA LYS A 46 -11.97 -5.37 -6.30
C LYS A 46 -13.17 -4.56 -5.84
N ARG A 47 -13.54 -3.49 -6.54
CA ARG A 47 -14.72 -2.67 -6.24
C ARG A 47 -16.03 -3.44 -6.42
N SER A 48 -16.15 -4.23 -7.49
CA SER A 48 -17.30 -5.13 -7.67
C SER A 48 -17.39 -6.16 -6.54
N ALA A 49 -16.25 -6.68 -6.07
CA ALA A 49 -16.20 -7.59 -4.93
C ALA A 49 -16.63 -6.92 -3.62
N GLU A 50 -16.25 -5.64 -3.37
CA GLU A 50 -16.74 -4.88 -2.21
C GLU A 50 -18.28 -4.81 -2.19
N LEU A 51 -18.89 -4.50 -3.35
CA LEU A 51 -20.35 -4.41 -3.50
C LEU A 51 -21.02 -5.78 -3.30
N LEU A 52 -20.50 -6.83 -3.95
CA LEU A 52 -21.05 -8.17 -3.86
C LEU A 52 -20.93 -8.74 -2.44
N ALA A 53 -19.76 -8.60 -1.80
CA ALA A 53 -19.55 -9.08 -0.45
C ALA A 53 -20.49 -8.36 0.53
N SER A 54 -20.65 -7.04 0.40
CA SER A 54 -21.60 -6.28 1.23
C SER A 54 -23.04 -6.75 1.04
N PHE A 55 -23.46 -7.04 -0.20
CA PHE A 55 -24.80 -7.58 -0.48
C PHE A 55 -25.03 -8.96 0.14
N VAL A 56 -24.03 -9.85 0.06
CA VAL A 56 -24.09 -11.20 0.62
C VAL A 56 -24.07 -11.16 2.15
N GLY A 57 -23.15 -10.41 2.76
CA GLY A 57 -23.05 -10.25 4.21
C GLY A 57 -24.29 -9.59 4.84
N ALA A 58 -25.02 -8.75 4.11
CA ALA A 58 -26.30 -8.22 4.60
C ALA A 58 -27.44 -9.27 4.64
N ARG A 59 -27.27 -10.43 3.99
CA ARG A 59 -28.26 -11.51 3.89
C ARG A 59 -27.83 -12.79 4.58
N ALA A 60 -26.53 -12.97 4.72
CA ALA A 60 -25.91 -14.03 5.49
C ALA A 60 -25.56 -13.50 6.88
N ASP A 61 -25.57 -14.35 7.90
CA ASP A 61 -25.32 -13.94 9.28
C ASP A 61 -23.81 -13.77 9.56
N PHE A 62 -23.13 -12.95 8.75
CA PHE A 62 -21.72 -12.61 8.91
C PHE A 62 -21.39 -11.19 8.48
N GLU A 63 -20.46 -10.57 9.19
CA GLU A 63 -19.97 -9.23 8.89
C GLU A 63 -18.96 -9.24 7.73
N VAL A 64 -18.99 -8.20 6.89
CA VAL A 64 -18.01 -8.00 5.83
C VAL A 64 -17.23 -6.72 6.07
N ILE A 65 -15.90 -6.82 6.10
CA ILE A 65 -14.98 -5.70 6.24
C ILE A 65 -14.13 -5.58 4.98
N ASN A 66 -14.28 -4.48 4.25
CA ASN A 66 -13.47 -4.15 3.08
C ASN A 66 -12.20 -3.42 3.50
N MET A 67 -11.03 -3.94 3.13
CA MET A 67 -9.73 -3.36 3.45
C MET A 67 -9.08 -2.79 2.19
N ARG A 68 -9.02 -1.47 2.05
CA ARG A 68 -8.38 -0.80 0.91
C ARG A 68 -6.91 -0.56 1.22
N PHE A 69 -6.07 -1.48 0.77
CA PHE A 69 -4.63 -1.41 1.02
C PHE A 69 -3.93 -0.37 0.14
N SER A 70 -3.04 0.43 0.74
CA SER A 70 -2.08 1.28 0.02
C SER A 70 -0.97 0.45 -0.64
N ALA A 71 0.17 1.06 -0.96
CA ALA A 71 1.31 0.36 -1.54
C ALA A 71 2.03 -0.48 -0.46
N ILE A 72 1.60 -1.75 -0.32
CA ILE A 72 2.20 -2.68 0.64
C ILE A 72 3.54 -3.20 0.14
N TRP A 73 4.57 -3.15 0.98
CA TRP A 73 5.94 -3.52 0.63
C TRP A 73 6.70 -4.12 1.82
N GLY A 74 7.75 -4.88 1.53
CA GLY A 74 8.59 -5.53 2.55
C GLY A 74 8.85 -7.02 2.28
N PRO A 75 9.34 -7.74 3.30
CA PRO A 75 9.60 -9.18 3.27
C PRO A 75 8.44 -10.01 2.71
N LEU A 76 8.77 -11.11 2.03
CA LEU A 76 7.89 -12.02 1.29
C LEU A 76 7.17 -11.37 0.09
N GLY A 77 7.47 -10.11 -0.20
CA GLY A 77 6.88 -9.34 -1.28
C GLY A 77 7.41 -9.71 -2.67
N ARG A 78 7.05 -8.90 -3.67
CA ARG A 78 7.65 -9.00 -5.01
C ARG A 78 8.98 -8.24 -5.01
N LYS A 79 9.97 -8.72 -5.78
CA LYS A 79 11.24 -8.00 -6.00
C LYS A 79 11.05 -6.71 -6.81
N GLN A 80 9.96 -6.61 -7.57
CA GLN A 80 9.62 -5.50 -8.44
C GLN A 80 8.13 -5.19 -8.33
N SER A 81 7.75 -3.93 -8.52
CA SER A 81 6.37 -3.48 -8.54
C SER A 81 6.16 -2.52 -9.72
N PRO A 82 5.07 -2.64 -10.48
CA PRO A 82 4.75 -1.66 -11.52
C PRO A 82 4.30 -0.31 -10.94
N PHE A 83 4.13 -0.19 -9.61
CA PHE A 83 3.51 0.98 -8.99
C PHE A 83 4.45 1.81 -8.08
N PHE A 84 5.57 1.24 -7.61
CA PHE A 84 6.48 1.92 -6.68
C PHE A 84 7.85 1.24 -6.63
N ILE A 85 8.92 2.01 -6.41
CA ILE A 85 10.29 1.53 -6.62
C ILE A 85 10.88 0.75 -5.44
N ALA A 86 10.25 0.82 -4.25
CA ALA A 86 10.87 0.39 -3.00
C ALA A 86 11.47 -1.04 -3.02
N PRO A 87 10.77 -2.08 -3.53
CA PRO A 87 11.35 -3.42 -3.57
C PRO A 87 12.56 -3.51 -4.50
N ALA A 88 12.49 -2.92 -5.70
CA ALA A 88 13.58 -2.98 -6.67
C ALA A 88 14.82 -2.28 -6.13
N MET A 89 14.65 -1.13 -5.48
CA MET A 89 15.76 -0.35 -4.91
C MET A 89 16.45 -1.06 -3.74
N ILE A 90 15.69 -1.69 -2.84
CA ILE A 90 16.28 -2.42 -1.72
C ILE A 90 17.01 -3.67 -2.18
N HIS A 91 16.42 -4.44 -3.09
CA HIS A 91 17.08 -5.62 -3.66
C HIS A 91 18.38 -5.24 -4.38
N ALA A 92 18.38 -4.13 -5.13
CA ALA A 92 19.56 -3.57 -5.76
C ALA A 92 20.65 -3.20 -4.74
N ALA A 93 20.28 -2.45 -3.69
CA ALA A 93 21.20 -2.02 -2.65
C ALA A 93 21.83 -3.21 -1.91
N VAL A 94 21.05 -4.21 -1.51
CA VAL A 94 21.56 -5.39 -0.81
C VAL A 94 22.47 -6.24 -1.69
N SER A 95 22.14 -6.38 -2.98
CA SER A 95 22.92 -7.20 -3.91
C SER A 95 24.12 -6.49 -4.54
N GLY A 96 24.24 -5.17 -4.38
CA GLY A 96 25.27 -4.36 -5.03
C GLY A 96 25.11 -4.28 -6.56
N ARG A 97 23.92 -4.58 -7.09
CA ARG A 97 23.61 -4.55 -8.53
C ARG A 97 22.69 -3.37 -8.86
N ALA A 98 22.60 -3.03 -10.14
CA ALA A 98 21.63 -2.05 -10.60
C ALA A 98 20.19 -2.52 -10.32
N ALA A 99 19.28 -1.57 -10.06
CA ALA A 99 17.87 -1.88 -9.85
C ALA A 99 17.24 -2.39 -11.14
N GLU A 100 16.59 -3.55 -11.05
CA GLU A 100 15.76 -4.11 -12.11
C GLU A 100 14.30 -3.70 -11.84
N PHE A 101 13.78 -2.76 -12.63
CA PHE A 101 12.41 -2.25 -12.49
C PHE A 101 11.42 -3.05 -13.34
N ASP A 102 10.14 -3.09 -12.93
CA ASP A 102 9.07 -3.63 -13.78
C ASP A 102 8.99 -2.79 -15.07
N PRO A 103 8.82 -3.38 -16.27
CA PRO A 103 8.74 -2.61 -17.53
C PRO A 103 7.63 -1.56 -17.55
N ARG A 104 6.55 -1.76 -16.77
CA ARG A 104 5.43 -0.84 -16.64
C ARG A 104 5.62 0.19 -15.53
N GLN A 105 6.72 0.10 -14.79
CA GLN A 105 6.98 0.98 -13.67
C GLN A 105 7.24 2.40 -14.14
N GLN A 106 6.32 3.27 -13.72
CA GLN A 106 6.44 4.73 -13.83
C GLN A 106 7.17 5.26 -12.58
N ASN A 107 6.98 6.51 -12.18
CA ASN A 107 7.42 7.06 -10.90
C ASN A 107 8.90 6.88 -10.50
N ARG A 108 9.83 7.11 -11.43
CA ARG A 108 11.28 6.98 -11.20
C ARG A 108 11.97 8.32 -10.93
N TYR A 109 11.24 9.30 -10.41
CA TYR A 109 11.78 10.59 -10.05
C TYR A 109 11.88 10.75 -8.54
N ALA A 110 12.86 11.53 -8.07
CA ALA A 110 13.18 11.67 -6.66
C ALA A 110 12.01 12.26 -5.84
N ALA A 111 11.25 13.19 -6.41
CA ALA A 111 10.12 13.85 -5.76
C ALA A 111 8.79 13.12 -5.93
N ASP A 112 8.72 12.01 -6.67
CA ASP A 112 7.52 11.17 -6.71
C ASP A 112 7.33 10.48 -5.36
N GLY A 113 6.09 10.34 -4.90
CA GLY A 113 5.76 9.65 -3.66
C GLY A 113 4.45 8.89 -3.72
N ILE A 114 4.31 7.95 -2.78
CA ILE A 114 3.09 7.15 -2.59
C ILE A 114 2.99 6.72 -1.12
N ASP A 115 1.80 6.36 -0.67
CA ASP A 115 1.60 5.73 0.64
C ASP A 115 2.21 4.32 0.69
N LEU A 116 3.49 4.26 1.08
CA LEU A 116 4.25 3.05 1.32
C LEU A 116 3.98 2.50 2.72
N CYS A 117 3.10 1.51 2.82
CA CYS A 117 2.79 0.84 4.09
C CYS A 117 3.60 -0.45 4.26
N TYR A 118 4.39 -0.53 5.32
CA TYR A 118 5.23 -1.71 5.54
C TYR A 118 4.39 -2.94 5.86
N VAL A 119 4.79 -4.11 5.32
CA VAL A 119 4.00 -5.35 5.38
C VAL A 119 3.65 -5.78 6.82
N LYS A 120 4.52 -5.51 7.79
CA LYS A 120 4.26 -5.84 9.21
C LYS A 120 3.18 -4.95 9.83
N ASP A 121 3.14 -3.66 9.46
CA ASP A 121 2.06 -2.76 9.85
C ASP A 121 0.74 -3.16 9.19
N CYS A 122 0.78 -3.46 7.90
CA CYS A 122 -0.37 -4.01 7.16
C CYS A 122 -0.91 -5.28 7.83
N ALA A 123 -0.06 -6.24 8.19
CA ALA A 123 -0.48 -7.47 8.86
C ALA A 123 -1.14 -7.20 10.22
N ARG A 124 -0.61 -6.25 11.00
CA ARG A 124 -1.21 -5.84 12.28
C ARG A 124 -2.57 -5.17 12.06
N ALA A 125 -2.73 -4.32 11.06
CA ALA A 125 -4.03 -3.73 10.71
C ALA A 125 -5.06 -4.81 10.36
N VAL A 126 -4.68 -5.81 9.55
CA VAL A 126 -5.56 -6.95 9.21
C VAL A 126 -5.96 -7.72 10.47
N ALA A 127 -5.01 -8.04 11.34
CA ALA A 127 -5.29 -8.75 12.59
C ALA A 127 -6.27 -7.95 13.46
N LEU A 128 -6.03 -6.65 13.65
CA LEU A 128 -6.88 -5.76 14.42
C LEU A 128 -8.32 -5.70 13.86
N LEU A 129 -8.48 -5.54 12.55
CA LEU A 129 -9.79 -5.55 11.90
C LEU A 129 -10.48 -6.92 12.01
N GLN A 130 -9.74 -8.02 11.92
CA GLN A 130 -10.31 -9.36 12.02
C GLN A 130 -10.77 -9.71 13.44
N THR A 131 -10.05 -9.25 14.48
CA THR A 131 -10.27 -9.68 15.86
C THR A 131 -11.04 -8.68 16.73
N ARG A 132 -11.33 -7.47 16.24
CA ARG A 132 -12.11 -6.49 17.02
C ARG A 132 -13.54 -6.96 17.23
N GLY A 133 -14.09 -6.79 18.43
CA GLY A 133 -15.46 -7.22 18.73
C GLY A 133 -16.50 -6.52 17.85
N THR A 134 -16.44 -5.19 17.81
CA THR A 134 -17.33 -4.36 17.00
C THR A 134 -16.52 -3.32 16.24
N LEU A 135 -16.94 -3.02 15.03
CA LEU A 135 -16.38 -2.02 14.13
C LEU A 135 -17.50 -1.04 13.76
N ALA A 136 -17.21 0.27 13.71
CA ALA A 136 -18.23 1.27 13.40
C ALA A 136 -18.48 1.41 11.89
N HIS A 137 -17.61 0.81 11.07
CA HIS A 137 -17.62 0.90 9.62
C HIS A 137 -17.39 -0.47 8.98
N THR A 138 -17.78 -0.60 7.72
CA THR A 138 -17.56 -1.82 6.92
C THR A 138 -16.45 -1.67 5.90
N THR A 139 -15.82 -0.50 5.82
CA THR A 139 -14.71 -0.21 4.89
C THR A 139 -13.67 0.62 5.60
N TYR A 140 -12.43 0.16 5.51
CA TYR A 140 -11.26 0.79 6.11
C TYR A 140 -10.13 0.90 5.09
N ASN A 141 -9.53 2.08 5.03
CA ASN A 141 -8.24 2.29 4.43
C ASN A 141 -7.16 1.68 5.31
N VAL A 142 -6.25 0.93 4.69
CA VAL A 142 -5.12 0.30 5.37
C VAL A 142 -3.84 0.79 4.71
N GLY A 143 -3.16 1.72 5.38
CA GLY A 143 -1.96 2.36 4.88
C GLY A 143 -1.07 2.92 6.00
N SER A 144 -0.06 3.69 5.60
CA SER A 144 0.80 4.46 6.50
C SER A 144 0.20 5.82 6.86
N GLY A 145 -0.79 6.30 6.11
CA GLY A 145 -1.45 7.58 6.37
C GLY A 145 -0.71 8.80 5.82
N ARG A 146 0.36 8.60 5.06
CA ARG A 146 1.16 9.66 4.45
C ARG A 146 1.81 9.19 3.16
N ALA A 147 2.24 10.12 2.32
CA ALA A 147 3.16 9.80 1.24
C ALA A 147 4.59 9.59 1.78
N THR A 148 5.32 8.68 1.16
CA THR A 148 6.77 8.52 1.27
C THR A 148 7.36 8.83 -0.10
N SER A 149 8.25 9.82 -0.17
CA SER A 149 8.91 10.15 -1.43
C SER A 149 10.00 9.14 -1.76
N ASN A 150 10.31 9.02 -3.04
CA ASN A 150 11.44 8.22 -3.50
C ASN A 150 12.75 8.73 -2.91
N ALA A 151 12.94 10.04 -2.78
CA ALA A 151 14.11 10.64 -2.12
C ALA A 151 14.24 10.21 -0.65
N GLU A 152 13.13 10.19 0.10
CA GLU A 152 13.09 9.72 1.50
C GLU A 152 13.51 8.24 1.58
N LEU A 153 12.98 7.40 0.69
CA LEU A 153 13.36 5.99 0.58
C LEU A 153 14.86 5.84 0.26
N LEU A 154 15.39 6.59 -0.72
CA LEU A 154 16.81 6.51 -1.09
C LEU A 154 17.73 6.94 0.05
N ALA A 155 17.35 7.99 0.79
CA ALA A 155 18.09 8.44 1.96
C ALA A 155 18.16 7.36 3.03
N ALA A 156 17.03 6.70 3.34
CA ALA A 156 16.99 5.57 4.25
C ALA A 156 17.85 4.39 3.77
N ILE A 157 17.84 4.07 2.47
CA ILE A 157 18.69 3.01 1.91
C ILE A 157 20.18 3.35 2.07
N ALA A 158 20.57 4.60 1.81
CA ALA A 158 21.95 5.04 1.89
C ALA A 158 22.52 4.97 3.32
N GLU A 159 21.68 5.18 4.33
CA GLU A 159 22.04 5.05 5.75
C GLU A 159 22.42 3.60 6.12
N HIS A 160 21.66 2.61 5.62
CA HIS A 160 21.83 1.19 5.96
C HIS A 160 22.74 0.41 4.99
N VAL A 161 23.05 0.99 3.83
CA VAL A 161 23.94 0.43 2.81
C VAL A 161 24.90 1.51 2.30
N PRO A 162 25.99 1.81 3.04
CA PRO A 162 27.01 2.75 2.58
C PRO A 162 27.56 2.34 1.21
N GLY A 163 27.59 3.28 0.27
CA GLY A 163 28.04 3.04 -1.10
C GLY A 163 26.94 2.63 -2.08
N ALA A 164 25.70 2.40 -1.61
CA ALA A 164 24.56 2.36 -2.51
C ALA A 164 24.46 3.72 -3.25
N ARG A 165 24.43 3.68 -4.59
CA ARG A 165 24.26 4.85 -5.46
C ARG A 165 23.07 4.66 -6.39
N PRO A 166 21.86 4.51 -5.84
CA PRO A 166 20.67 4.51 -6.66
C PRO A 166 20.50 5.88 -7.32
N THR A 167 20.42 5.92 -8.65
CA THR A 167 20.13 7.14 -9.39
C THR A 167 18.67 7.16 -9.82
N LEU A 168 18.00 8.27 -9.52
CA LEU A 168 16.68 8.60 -10.02
C LEU A 168 16.79 9.94 -10.75
N SER A 169 15.84 10.20 -11.64
CA SER A 169 15.71 11.52 -12.23
C SER A 169 15.36 12.55 -11.15
N GLU A 170 15.92 13.75 -11.25
CA GLU A 170 15.57 14.84 -10.33
C GLU A 170 14.15 15.37 -10.58
N GLY A 171 13.54 15.95 -9.55
CA GLY A 171 12.19 16.53 -9.65
C GLY A 171 11.08 15.49 -9.57
N ARG A 172 9.94 15.81 -10.19
CA ARG A 172 8.73 14.97 -10.25
C ARG A 172 8.51 14.53 -11.70
N ASP A 173 7.93 13.34 -11.89
CA ASP A 173 7.58 12.85 -13.22
C ASP A 173 6.65 13.87 -13.92
N PRO A 174 7.06 14.49 -15.04
CA PRO A 174 6.23 15.47 -15.74
C PRO A 174 4.99 14.84 -16.39
N ASN A 175 4.98 13.51 -16.56
CA ASN A 175 3.84 12.76 -17.07
C ASN A 175 3.12 11.97 -15.96
N GLY A 176 3.60 12.07 -14.72
CA GLY A 176 3.02 11.42 -13.55
C GLY A 176 1.82 12.20 -12.99
N PRO A 177 1.20 11.67 -11.93
CA PRO A 177 0.18 12.42 -11.20
C PRO A 177 0.79 13.70 -10.59
N GLY A 178 0.05 14.81 -10.66
CA GLY A 178 0.51 16.12 -10.19
C GLY A 178 0.74 16.25 -8.67
N GLY A 179 0.48 15.19 -7.91
CA GLY A 179 0.71 15.10 -6.46
C GLY A 179 0.79 13.66 -5.99
N ASP A 180 1.13 13.47 -4.72
CA ASP A 180 1.24 12.15 -4.11
C ASP A 180 -0.12 11.67 -3.59
N THR A 181 -0.45 10.42 -3.85
CA THR A 181 -1.67 9.79 -3.37
C THR A 181 -1.43 9.01 -2.09
N TYR A 182 -2.16 9.35 -1.02
CA TYR A 182 -2.12 8.63 0.25
C TYR A 182 -3.50 8.53 0.91
N LEU A 183 -3.66 7.56 1.81
CA LEU A 183 -4.95 7.24 2.40
C LEU A 183 -5.18 7.97 3.72
N ASP A 184 -6.41 8.40 3.98
CA ASP A 184 -6.85 8.74 5.33
C ASP A 184 -7.05 7.43 6.10
N ILE A 185 -6.31 7.22 7.18
CA ILE A 185 -6.41 6.02 8.03
C ILE A 185 -7.18 6.30 9.34
N GLY A 186 -7.84 7.45 9.47
CA GLY A 186 -8.48 7.89 10.70
C GLY A 186 -9.55 6.93 11.23
N ARG A 187 -10.32 6.27 10.34
CA ARG A 187 -11.28 5.23 10.76
C ARG A 187 -10.58 4.04 11.41
N LEU A 188 -9.53 3.55 10.75
CA LEU A 188 -8.74 2.42 11.24
C LEU A 188 -8.11 2.75 12.60
N GLN A 189 -7.56 3.96 12.76
CA GLN A 189 -6.99 4.42 14.02
C GLN A 189 -8.04 4.49 15.15
N ARG A 190 -9.19 5.13 14.91
CA ARG A 190 -10.24 5.31 15.93
C ARG A 190 -10.84 3.99 16.40
N ASP A 191 -11.15 3.09 15.47
CA ASP A 191 -11.92 1.88 15.80
C ASP A 191 -11.04 0.75 16.35
N THR A 192 -9.76 0.75 16.01
CA THR A 192 -8.86 -0.36 16.36
C THR A 192 -7.71 0.01 17.28
N GLY A 193 -7.34 1.29 17.32
CA GLY A 193 -6.11 1.78 17.95
C GLY A 193 -4.85 1.59 17.09
N TYR A 194 -4.99 1.16 15.83
CA TYR A 194 -3.86 1.04 14.90
C TYR A 194 -3.10 2.36 14.79
N GLN A 195 -1.77 2.27 14.79
CA GLN A 195 -0.85 3.37 14.53
C GLN A 195 0.36 2.79 13.81
N PRO A 196 0.73 3.22 12.58
CA PRO A 196 1.91 2.70 11.89
C PRO A 196 3.16 2.76 12.78
N GLU A 197 3.87 1.63 12.93
CA GLU A 197 5.02 1.53 13.82
C GLU A 197 6.36 1.60 13.06
N TYR A 198 6.34 1.39 11.75
CA TYR A 198 7.53 1.43 10.91
C TYR A 198 7.63 2.78 10.19
N THR A 199 8.62 3.57 10.59
CA THR A 199 9.13 4.66 9.77
C THR A 199 9.79 4.09 8.51
N THR A 200 10.00 4.93 7.49
CA THR A 200 10.73 4.52 6.27
C THR A 200 12.09 3.94 6.61
N ASP A 201 12.85 4.62 7.48
CA ASP A 201 14.14 4.16 7.98
C ASP A 201 14.06 2.76 8.62
N ARG A 202 13.15 2.57 9.58
CA ARG A 202 12.98 1.28 10.29
C ARG A 202 12.55 0.17 9.35
N ALA A 203 11.65 0.46 8.41
CA ALA A 203 11.19 -0.50 7.40
C ALA A 203 12.32 -0.92 6.46
N VAL A 204 13.13 0.04 5.98
CA VAL A 204 14.30 -0.23 5.15
C VAL A 204 15.32 -1.09 5.89
N ALA A 205 15.66 -0.73 7.14
CA ALA A 205 16.60 -1.47 7.96
C ALA A 205 16.16 -2.93 8.19
N ASP A 206 14.89 -3.13 8.54
CA ASP A 206 14.30 -4.45 8.77
C ASP A 206 14.30 -5.29 7.48
N TYR A 207 13.93 -4.71 6.35
CA TYR A 207 13.89 -5.43 5.08
C TYR A 207 15.30 -5.78 4.56
N ILE A 208 16.27 -4.87 4.69
CA ILE A 208 17.68 -5.16 4.37
C ILE A 208 18.20 -6.32 5.23
N THR A 209 17.90 -6.30 6.53
CA THR A 209 18.30 -7.36 7.46
C THR A 209 17.70 -8.70 7.04
N TRP A 210 16.41 -8.72 6.66
CA TRP A 210 15.74 -9.90 6.14
C TRP A 210 16.44 -10.49 4.89
N LEU A 211 16.78 -9.64 3.91
CA LEU A 211 17.45 -10.09 2.68
C LEU A 211 18.89 -10.55 2.94
N ARG A 212 19.65 -9.84 3.80
CA ARG A 212 21.02 -10.23 4.19
C ARG A 212 21.06 -11.58 4.93
N ALA A 213 19.97 -12.00 5.55
CA ALA A 213 19.83 -13.33 6.14
C ALA A 213 19.66 -14.47 5.10
N GLY A 214 19.71 -14.16 3.79
CA GLY A 214 19.62 -15.14 2.71
C GLY A 214 18.20 -15.41 2.22
N ASN A 215 17.22 -14.60 2.62
CA ASN A 215 15.86 -14.73 2.13
C ASN A 215 15.72 -14.09 0.73
N ASP A 216 15.11 -14.83 -0.21
CA ASP A 216 14.96 -14.38 -1.59
C ASP A 216 13.93 -13.26 -1.77
N ARG A 217 12.94 -13.15 -0.88
CA ARG A 217 11.91 -12.12 -0.93
C ARG A 217 11.37 -11.83 0.45
#